data_AF-A0A967R3L9-F1
#
_entry.id   AF-A0A967R3L9-F1
#
_cell.length_a   1.000
_cell.length_b   1.000
_cell.length_c   1.000
_cell.angle_alpha   90.00
_cell.angle_beta   90.00
_cell.angle_gamma   90.00
#
_symmetry.space_group_name_H-M   'P 1'
#
loop_
_entity.id
_entity.type
_entity.pdbx_description
1 polymer ?
#
loop_
_entity_poly.entity_id
_entity_poly.type
_entity_poly.pdbx_seq_one_letter_code
_entity_poly.pdbx_strand_id
1 'polypeptide(L)'
;IPGVAVYESRIYNDPEVSPESLADMEGRIAECTEVILPGADLDVVAYGCTSGAMVIGPENVHARIHEARPGVACTTPMEAATAALQALGAK
;
A
#
# COMPACT_ATOMS: atom_id res chain seq x y z
N ILE A 1 -8.23 -3.46 -16.02
CA ILE A 1 -8.44 -2.17 -16.70
C ILE A 1 -7.70 -2.27 -18.03
N PRO A 2 -8.39 -2.30 -19.19
CA PRO A 2 -7.70 -2.38 -20.47
C PRO A 2 -6.67 -1.25 -20.62
N GLY A 3 -5.45 -1.58 -21.03
CA GLY A 3 -4.36 -0.62 -21.18
C GLY A 3 -3.55 -0.29 -19.92
N VAL A 4 -3.84 -0.92 -18.77
CA VAL A 4 -3.07 -0.76 -17.53
C VAL A 4 -2.34 -2.06 -17.20
N ALA A 5 -1.02 -2.00 -17.10
CA ALA A 5 -0.21 -3.11 -16.61
C ALA A 5 -0.21 -3.13 -15.07
N VAL A 6 -0.27 -4.33 -14.49
CA VAL A 6 -0.28 -4.53 -13.04
C VAL A 6 0.86 -5.47 -12.68
N TYR A 7 1.62 -5.09 -11.67
CA TYR A 7 2.74 -5.83 -11.13
C TYR A 7 2.59 -5.88 -9.60
N GLU A 8 3.00 -6.98 -9.00
CA GLU A 8 2.86 -7.17 -7.56
C GLU A 8 4.10 -7.80 -6.96
N SER A 9 4.35 -7.46 -5.70
CA SER A 9 5.25 -8.16 -4.80
C SER A 9 4.49 -8.43 -3.50
N ARG A 10 4.90 -9.46 -2.76
CA ARG A 10 4.20 -9.89 -1.55
C ARG A 10 4.99 -9.55 -0.31
N ILE A 11 4.35 -8.83 0.60
CA ILE A 11 4.82 -8.66 1.97
C ILE A 11 4.39 -9.92 2.76
N TYR A 12 5.34 -10.53 3.46
CA TYR A 12 5.08 -11.56 4.47
C TYR A 12 4.04 -11.04 5.45
N ASN A 13 2.98 -11.82 5.62
CA ASN A 13 1.89 -11.55 6.53
C ASN A 13 1.83 -12.73 7.49
N ASP A 14 1.93 -12.46 8.78
CA ASP A 14 1.84 -13.48 9.81
C ASP A 14 0.50 -14.24 9.68
N PRO A 15 0.47 -15.57 9.91
CA PRO A 15 -0.78 -16.33 9.92
C PRO A 15 -1.79 -15.84 10.97
N GLU A 16 -1.31 -15.28 12.08
CA GLU A 16 -2.16 -14.63 13.08
C GLU A 16 -2.33 -13.15 12.74
N VAL A 17 -3.58 -12.69 12.62
CA VAL A 17 -3.91 -11.29 12.32
C VAL A 17 -4.20 -10.57 13.62
N SER A 18 -3.22 -9.81 14.12
CA SER A 18 -3.31 -8.96 15.30
C SER A 18 -2.81 -7.55 14.98
N PRO A 19 -3.11 -6.53 15.81
CA PRO A 19 -2.53 -5.20 15.61
C PRO A 19 -0.99 -5.21 15.59
N GLU A 20 -0.35 -6.06 16.38
CA GLU A 20 1.11 -6.21 16.43
C GLU A 20 1.64 -6.80 15.12
N SER A 21 1.09 -7.94 14.68
CA SER A 21 1.57 -8.59 13.45
C SER A 21 1.29 -7.77 12.19
N LEU A 22 0.23 -6.95 12.19
CA LEU A 22 -0.05 -5.99 11.11
C LEU A 22 0.92 -4.81 11.13
N ALA A 23 1.31 -4.32 12.32
CA ALA A 23 2.31 -3.25 12.44
C ALA A 23 3.69 -3.71 11.96
N ASP A 24 4.06 -4.96 12.23
CA ASP A 24 5.34 -5.56 11.81
C ASP A 24 5.54 -5.56 10.28
N MET A 25 4.44 -5.50 9.51
CA MET A 25 4.51 -5.41 8.05
C MET A 25 5.18 -4.12 7.57
N GLU A 26 5.12 -3.02 8.34
CA GLU A 26 5.63 -1.71 7.95
C GLU A 26 7.11 -1.75 7.53
N GLY A 27 7.94 -2.45 8.31
CA GLY A 27 9.37 -2.56 8.06
C GLY A 27 9.73 -3.28 6.76
N ARG A 28 8.76 -3.94 6.12
CA ARG A 28 8.96 -4.72 4.88
C ARG A 28 8.39 -4.04 3.64
N ILE A 29 7.70 -2.90 3.79
CA ILE A 29 7.06 -2.19 2.68
C ILE A 29 8.11 -1.70 1.67
N ALA A 30 9.20 -1.09 2.13
CA ALA A 30 10.23 -0.53 1.24
C ALA A 30 10.91 -1.62 0.39
N GLU A 31 11.40 -2.71 1.01
CA GLU A 31 12.05 -3.82 0.30
C GLU A 31 11.12 -4.50 -0.71
N CYS A 32 9.84 -4.66 -0.38
CA CYS A 32 8.87 -5.28 -1.29
C CYS A 32 8.52 -4.32 -2.43
N THR A 33 8.47 -3.01 -2.18
CA THR A 33 8.22 -2.00 -3.22
C THR A 33 9.38 -1.93 -4.22
N GLU A 34 10.62 -2.04 -3.75
CA GLU A 34 11.83 -1.94 -4.58
C GLU A 34 11.87 -2.99 -5.69
N VAL A 35 11.39 -4.21 -5.42
CA VAL A 35 11.43 -5.32 -6.39
C VAL A 35 10.33 -5.25 -7.46
N ILE A 36 9.37 -4.33 -7.37
CA ILE A 36 8.35 -4.14 -8.40
C ILE A 36 8.97 -3.39 -9.58
N LEU A 37 9.25 -4.08 -10.69
CA LEU A 37 9.89 -3.53 -11.90
C LEU A 37 11.12 -2.64 -11.62
N PRO A 38 12.25 -3.21 -11.14
CA PRO A 38 13.45 -2.44 -10.83
C PRO A 38 13.94 -1.64 -12.05
N GLY A 39 14.23 -0.35 -11.84
CA GLY A 39 14.76 0.54 -12.87
C GLY A 39 13.75 1.09 -13.89
N ALA A 40 12.47 0.69 -13.81
CA ALA A 40 11.39 1.32 -14.56
C ALA A 40 10.60 2.29 -13.68
N ASP A 41 9.99 3.29 -14.31
CA ASP A 41 9.04 4.19 -13.66
C ASP A 41 7.70 3.50 -13.42
N LEU A 42 7.05 3.84 -12.31
CA LEU A 42 5.70 3.41 -11.96
C LEU A 42 4.81 4.65 -11.82
N ASP A 43 3.60 4.62 -12.38
CA ASP A 43 2.65 5.73 -12.23
C ASP A 43 2.07 5.79 -10.80
N VAL A 44 1.82 4.62 -10.19
CA VAL A 44 1.21 4.49 -8.87
C VAL A 44 1.68 3.21 -8.18
N VAL A 45 1.82 3.27 -6.86
CA VAL A 45 2.04 2.11 -5.99
C VAL A 45 0.92 2.04 -4.96
N ALA A 46 0.31 0.86 -4.81
CA ALA A 46 -0.72 0.63 -3.81
C ALA A 46 -0.26 -0.40 -2.77
N TYR A 47 -0.41 -0.07 -1.48
CA TYR A 47 -0.26 -1.05 -0.42
C TYR A 47 -1.57 -1.79 -0.22
N GLY A 48 -1.64 -3.04 -0.70
CA GLY A 48 -2.89 -3.79 -0.86
C GLY A 48 -3.54 -4.37 0.41
N CYS A 49 -3.25 -3.87 1.60
CA CYS A 49 -3.80 -4.40 2.86
C CYS A 49 -4.62 -3.35 3.61
N THR A 50 -5.94 -3.58 3.74
CA THR A 50 -6.84 -2.65 4.45
C THR A 50 -6.52 -2.56 5.95
N SER A 51 -6.41 -3.71 6.64
CA SER A 51 -6.14 -3.76 8.08
C SER A 51 -4.75 -3.26 8.43
N GLY A 52 -3.75 -3.63 7.62
CA GLY A 52 -2.40 -3.09 7.74
C GLY A 52 -2.37 -1.57 7.56
N ALA A 53 -3.08 -1.03 6.56
CA ALA A 53 -3.13 0.42 6.34
C ALA A 53 -3.82 1.16 7.49
N MET A 54 -4.85 0.57 8.10
CA MET A 54 -5.51 1.13 9.29
C MET A 54 -4.59 1.16 10.52
N VAL A 55 -3.78 0.12 10.72
CA VAL A 55 -2.87 0.00 11.88
C VAL A 55 -1.62 0.86 11.69
N ILE A 56 -0.97 0.79 10.53
CA ILE A 56 0.28 1.51 10.20
C ILE A 56 0.00 3.00 9.97
N GLY A 57 -1.16 3.34 9.39
CA GLY A 57 -1.51 4.68 8.94
C GLY A 57 -1.07 4.93 7.49
N PRO A 58 -1.94 5.54 6.64
CA PRO A 58 -1.65 5.73 5.22
C PRO A 58 -0.41 6.61 4.99
N GLU A 59 -0.17 7.63 5.81
CA GLU A 59 0.99 8.51 5.68
C GLU A 59 2.31 7.76 5.90
N ASN A 60 2.34 6.83 6.87
CA ASN A 60 3.52 5.99 7.13
C ASN A 60 3.74 4.99 5.99
N VAL A 61 2.65 4.38 5.49
CA VAL A 61 2.72 3.51 4.30
C VAL A 61 3.30 4.26 3.10
N HIS A 62 2.83 5.49 2.83
CA HIS A 62 3.34 6.31 1.73
C HIS A 62 4.82 6.64 1.94
N ALA A 63 5.23 6.99 3.15
CA ALA A 63 6.62 7.25 3.49
C ALA A 63 7.53 6.03 3.21
N ARG A 64 7.10 4.83 3.61
CA ARG A 64 7.83 3.58 3.33
C ARG A 64 7.90 3.27 1.83
N ILE A 65 6.84 3.53 1.07
CA ILE A 65 6.86 3.39 -0.40
C ILE A 65 7.86 4.36 -1.03
N HIS A 66 7.89 5.61 -0.56
CA HIS A 66 8.76 6.67 -1.09
C HIS A 66 10.24 6.46 -0.79
N GLU A 67 10.60 5.61 0.17
CA GLU A 67 11.99 5.16 0.36
C GLU A 67 12.52 4.39 -0.86
N ALA A 68 11.68 3.56 -1.49
CA ALA A 68 12.02 2.81 -2.69
C ALA A 68 11.67 3.55 -3.99
N ARG A 69 10.59 4.33 -3.98
CA ARG A 69 10.04 5.01 -5.17
C ARG A 69 9.71 6.47 -4.85
N PRO A 70 10.72 7.37 -4.75
CA PRO A 70 10.50 8.75 -4.37
C PRO A 70 9.46 9.46 -5.25
N GLY A 71 8.44 10.05 -4.63
CA GLY A 71 7.45 10.89 -5.31
C GLY A 71 6.40 10.16 -6.15
N VAL A 72 6.37 8.82 -6.16
CA VAL A 72 5.31 8.06 -6.84
C VAL A 72 3.94 8.33 -6.20
N ALA A 73 2.87 8.31 -6.99
CA ALA A 73 1.53 8.36 -6.42
C ALA A 73 1.29 7.11 -5.55
N CYS A 74 0.68 7.31 -4.38
CA CYS A 74 0.42 6.23 -3.42
C CYS A 74 -1.07 6.14 -3.11
N THR A 75 -1.54 4.94 -2.81
CA THR A 75 -2.89 4.72 -2.28
C THR A 75 -2.97 3.46 -1.44
N THR A 76 -3.99 3.39 -0.59
CA THR A 76 -4.34 2.21 0.21
C THR A 76 -5.82 1.88 0.04
N PRO A 77 -6.24 0.62 0.24
CA PRO A 77 -7.66 0.26 0.27
C PRO A 77 -8.48 1.05 1.30
N MET A 78 -7.85 1.49 2.40
CA MET A 78 -8.50 2.34 3.41
C MET A 78 -8.86 3.72 2.84
N GLU A 79 -7.90 4.38 2.19
CA GLU A 79 -8.15 5.68 1.53
C GLU A 79 -9.18 5.55 0.41
N ALA A 80 -9.08 4.49 -0.40
CA ALA A 80 -10.04 4.21 -1.47
C ALA A 80 -11.46 3.98 -0.93
N ALA A 81 -11.61 3.23 0.17
CA ALA A 81 -12.91 3.02 0.82
C ALA A 81 -13.49 4.31 1.38
N THR A 82 -12.68 5.12 2.06
CA THR A 82 -13.11 6.44 2.56
C THR A 82 -13.56 7.35 1.42
N ALA A 83 -12.78 7.44 0.33
CA ALA A 83 -13.14 8.24 -0.83
C ALA A 83 -14.45 7.75 -1.48
N ALA A 84 -14.64 6.44 -1.58
CA ALA A 84 -15.86 5.86 -2.13
C ALA A 84 -17.09 6.14 -1.24
N LEU A 85 -16.97 6.00 0.07
CA LEU A 85 -18.06 6.30 1.02
C LEU A 85 -18.45 7.77 0.97
N GLN A 86 -17.48 8.68 0.91
CA GLN A 86 -17.72 10.11 0.72
C GLN A 86 -18.43 10.40 -0.60
N ALA A 87 -17.98 9.78 -1.71
CA ALA A 87 -18.61 9.94 -3.01
C ALA A 87 -20.06 9.44 -3.05
N LEU A 88 -20.39 8.42 -2.23
CA LEU A 88 -21.74 7.89 -2.08
C LEU A 88 -22.61 8.66 -1.08
N GLY A 89 -22.04 9.63 -0.35
CA GLY A 89 -22.74 10.36 0.70
C GLY A 89 -23.15 9.49 1.89
N ALA A 90 -22.42 8.41 2.16
CA ALA A 90 -22.64 7.53 3.31
C ALA A 90 -22.40 8.31 4.62
N LYS A 91 -23.24 8.04 5.64
CA LYS A 91 -23.21 8.70 6.96
C LYS A 91 -23.07 7.69 8.07
#